data_AF-A0A6J8AEU1-F1
#
_entry.id   AF-A0A6J8AEU1-F1
#
_cell.length_a   1.000
_cell.length_b   1.000
_cell.length_c   1.000
_cell.angle_alpha   90.00
_cell.angle_beta   90.00
_cell.angle_gamma   90.00
#
_symmetry.space_group_name_H-M   'P 1'
#
loop_
_entity.id
_entity.type
_entity.pdbx_description
1 polymer ?
#
loop_
_entity_poly.entity_id
_entity_poly.type
_entity_poly.pdbx_seq_one_letter_code
_entity_poly.pdbx_strand_id
1 'polypeptide(L)'
;MSERKLKKYLKRALPPIIGNKTLTPVVLTHSKGFGLWDQVTTQVELEIRWWCKSSRTTQQSYTWLKQNIAQQIERIGNLHLYVWLGTCDLTIYDSKFISLSTEQNIIQQITDIYQEIVEFLKSYPGCKITFLEIPPYSIIDFNSYKKHDNPSSFKNQEKQLIKNVQELNNNIRYINST
;
A
#
# COMPACT_ATOMS: atom_id res chain seq x y z
N MET A 1 15.46 -1.35 -9.90
CA MET A 1 14.96 -1.69 -11.26
C MET A 1 14.73 -0.38 -12.00
N SER A 2 15.23 -0.18 -13.23
CA SER A 2 15.03 1.10 -13.93
C SER A 2 13.61 1.23 -14.50
N GLU A 3 13.08 2.44 -14.57
CA GLU A 3 11.75 2.74 -15.13
C GLU A 3 11.55 2.11 -16.52
N ARG A 4 12.61 2.13 -17.35
CA ARG A 4 12.63 1.49 -18.66
C ARG A 4 12.47 -0.04 -18.60
N LYS A 5 13.07 -0.71 -17.61
CA LYS A 5 12.91 -2.16 -17.42
C LYS A 5 11.51 -2.51 -16.92
N LEU A 6 10.95 -1.69 -16.01
CA LEU A 6 9.58 -1.85 -15.52
C LEU A 6 8.56 -1.65 -16.67
N LYS A 7 8.70 -0.59 -17.47
CA LYS A 7 7.89 -0.35 -18.67
C LYS A 7 7.92 -1.52 -19.66
N LYS A 8 9.09 -2.13 -19.89
CA LYS A 8 9.22 -3.30 -20.78
C LYS A 8 8.58 -4.56 -20.20
N TYR A 9 8.60 -4.71 -18.88
CA TYR A 9 7.98 -5.82 -18.17
C TYR A 9 6.45 -5.72 -18.20
N LEU A 10 5.90 -4.54 -17.91
CA LEU A 10 4.46 -4.26 -17.92
C LEU A 10 3.85 -4.28 -19.33
N LYS A 11 4.63 -3.94 -20.37
CA LYS A 11 4.22 -4.04 -21.78
C LYS A 11 4.13 -5.46 -22.33
N ARG A 12 4.56 -6.49 -21.58
CA ARG A 12 4.30 -7.86 -22.02
C ARG A 12 2.79 -8.05 -21.97
N ALA A 13 2.18 -8.35 -23.12
CA ALA A 13 0.78 -8.68 -23.22
C ALA A 13 0.48 -9.76 -22.17
N LEU A 14 -0.19 -9.38 -21.10
CA LEU A 14 -0.70 -10.34 -20.16
C LEU A 14 -1.72 -11.16 -20.95
N PRO A 15 -1.62 -12.50 -20.91
CA PRO A 15 -2.63 -13.33 -21.56
C PRO A 15 -4.00 -12.86 -21.04
N PRO A 16 -5.03 -12.81 -21.91
CA PRO A 16 -6.37 -12.45 -21.48
C PRO A 16 -6.74 -13.32 -20.28
N ILE A 17 -7.25 -12.71 -19.23
CA ILE A 17 -7.61 -13.42 -18.00
C ILE A 17 -8.77 -14.33 -18.35
N ILE A 18 -8.48 -15.62 -18.53
CA ILE A 18 -9.50 -16.66 -18.74
C ILE A 18 -9.99 -17.06 -17.35
N GLY A 19 -11.15 -16.54 -16.97
CA GLY A 19 -11.85 -16.88 -15.74
C GLY A 19 -13.04 -15.95 -15.52
N ASN A 20 -14.15 -16.48 -15.01
CA ASN A 20 -15.27 -15.65 -14.58
C ASN A 20 -14.75 -14.63 -13.55
N LYS A 21 -14.81 -13.33 -13.86
CA LYS A 21 -14.50 -12.24 -12.92
C LYS A 21 -15.57 -12.25 -11.82
N THR A 22 -15.45 -13.17 -10.86
CA THR A 22 -16.34 -13.23 -9.70
C THR A 22 -16.01 -12.15 -8.69
N LEU A 23 -14.80 -11.58 -8.72
CA LEU A 23 -14.33 -10.55 -7.80
C LEU A 23 -13.74 -9.35 -8.55
N THR A 24 -14.20 -8.14 -8.21
CA THR A 24 -13.62 -6.89 -8.70
C THR A 24 -12.37 -6.54 -7.90
N PRO A 25 -11.19 -6.35 -8.52
CA PRO A 25 -9.98 -5.99 -7.79
C PRO A 25 -10.04 -4.52 -7.35
N VAL A 26 -9.80 -4.29 -6.06
CA VAL A 26 -9.79 -2.96 -5.44
C VAL A 26 -8.49 -2.77 -4.68
N VAL A 27 -7.76 -1.68 -4.91
CA VAL A 27 -6.54 -1.36 -4.15
C VAL A 27 -6.83 -0.22 -3.17
N LEU A 28 -6.72 -0.50 -1.88
CA LEU A 28 -6.74 0.50 -0.82
C LEU A 28 -5.31 0.94 -0.51
N THR A 29 -5.00 2.21 -0.78
CA THR A 29 -3.65 2.73 -0.60
C THR A 29 -3.64 4.24 -0.38
N HIS A 30 -2.44 4.79 -0.23
CA HIS A 30 -2.20 6.21 -0.02
C HIS A 30 -1.82 6.92 -1.35
N SER A 31 -1.06 8.01 -1.26
CA SER A 31 -0.61 8.80 -2.43
C SER A 31 0.12 8.00 -3.52
N LYS A 32 0.82 6.90 -3.18
CA LYS A 32 1.53 6.06 -4.16
C LYS A 32 0.59 5.40 -5.16
N GLY A 33 -0.65 5.15 -4.78
CA GLY A 33 -1.66 4.58 -5.67
C GLY A 33 -2.01 5.48 -6.84
N PHE A 34 -1.97 6.81 -6.69
CA PHE A 34 -2.27 7.72 -7.80
C PHE A 34 -1.26 7.58 -8.95
N GLY A 35 0.03 7.43 -8.63
CA GLY A 35 1.07 7.27 -9.66
C GLY A 35 1.01 5.92 -10.36
N LEU A 36 0.60 4.86 -9.65
CA LEU A 36 0.43 3.53 -10.25
C LEU A 36 -0.89 3.40 -11.01
N TRP A 37 -1.94 4.05 -10.55
CA TRP A 37 -3.21 4.12 -11.25
C TRP A 37 -3.00 4.62 -12.67
N ASP A 38 -2.31 5.76 -12.84
CA ASP A 38 -1.99 6.35 -14.14
C ASP A 38 -1.16 5.41 -15.03
N GLN A 39 -0.21 4.67 -14.46
CA GLN A 39 0.61 3.72 -15.21
C GLN A 39 -0.14 2.44 -15.61
N VAL A 40 -1.04 1.96 -14.76
CA VAL A 40 -1.77 0.71 -14.99
C VAL A 40 -2.93 0.94 -15.95
N THR A 41 -3.73 2.00 -15.79
CA THR A 41 -4.87 2.28 -16.68
C THR A 41 -4.44 2.61 -18.10
N THR A 42 -3.24 3.18 -18.29
CA THR A 42 -2.73 3.51 -19.62
C THR A 42 -2.04 2.35 -20.33
N GLN A 43 -1.71 1.25 -19.63
CA GLN A 43 -0.85 0.19 -20.19
C GLN A 43 -1.41 -1.22 -20.06
N VAL A 44 -2.34 -1.45 -19.15
CA VAL A 44 -2.91 -2.77 -18.88
C VAL A 44 -4.43 -2.60 -18.86
N GLU A 45 -5.14 -3.31 -19.75
CA GLU A 45 -6.61 -3.33 -19.82
C GLU A 45 -7.23 -4.08 -18.62
N LEU A 46 -6.83 -3.70 -17.41
CA LEU A 46 -7.33 -4.22 -16.16
C LEU A 46 -8.20 -3.16 -15.48
N GLU A 47 -9.47 -3.50 -15.30
CA GLU A 47 -10.40 -2.69 -14.52
C GLU A 47 -10.11 -2.87 -13.02
N ILE A 48 -9.07 -2.18 -12.54
CA ILE A 48 -8.72 -2.09 -11.12
C ILE A 48 -9.33 -0.81 -10.56
N ARG A 49 -10.07 -0.94 -9.45
CA ARG A 49 -10.56 0.22 -8.70
C ARG A 49 -9.54 0.66 -7.67
N TRP A 50 -9.32 1.97 -7.57
CA TRP A 50 -8.31 2.54 -6.70
C TRP A 50 -8.95 3.40 -5.62
N TRP A 51 -8.81 3.00 -4.36
CA TRP A 51 -9.23 3.77 -3.18
C TRP A 51 -8.01 4.48 -2.59
N CYS A 52 -7.62 5.57 -3.26
CA CYS A 52 -6.41 6.32 -2.92
C CYS A 52 -6.74 7.59 -2.13
N LYS A 53 -5.91 7.90 -1.12
CA LYS A 53 -5.91 9.20 -0.44
C LYS A 53 -4.52 9.57 0.01
N SER A 54 -4.08 10.79 -0.32
CA SER A 54 -2.75 11.27 0.05
C SER A 54 -2.56 11.31 1.56
N SER A 55 -1.35 10.93 2.00
CA SER A 55 -0.89 10.96 3.40
C SER A 55 -1.76 10.15 4.38
N ARG A 56 -2.56 9.21 3.88
CA ARG A 56 -3.46 8.42 4.71
C ARG A 56 -2.66 7.36 5.48
N THR A 57 -2.82 7.34 6.80
CA THR A 57 -2.25 6.31 7.68
C THR A 57 -3.07 5.02 7.62
N THR A 58 -2.55 3.95 8.21
CA THR A 58 -3.25 2.67 8.30
C THR A 58 -4.53 2.82 9.12
N GLN A 59 -4.48 3.51 10.26
CA GLN A 59 -5.64 3.76 11.13
C GLN A 59 -6.74 4.58 10.43
N GLN A 60 -6.35 5.62 9.69
CA GLN A 60 -7.32 6.43 8.92
C GLN A 60 -7.98 5.60 7.81
N SER A 61 -7.24 4.69 7.19
CA SER A 61 -7.78 3.77 6.18
C SER A 61 -8.77 2.78 6.75
N TYR A 62 -8.47 2.23 7.93
CA TYR A 62 -9.39 1.34 8.63
C TYR A 62 -10.68 2.07 9.05
N THR A 63 -10.56 3.29 9.57
CA THR A 63 -11.73 4.12 9.90
C THR A 63 -12.60 4.37 8.68
N TRP A 64 -11.98 4.69 7.54
CA TRP A 64 -12.70 4.86 6.27
C TRP A 64 -13.38 3.56 5.82
N LEU A 65 -12.71 2.40 5.91
CA LEU A 65 -13.30 1.10 5.58
C LEU A 65 -14.57 0.85 6.39
N LYS A 66 -14.53 1.05 7.70
CA LYS A 66 -15.69 0.86 8.58
C LYS A 66 -16.91 1.67 8.16
N GLN A 67 -16.68 2.88 7.65
CA GLN A 67 -17.74 3.80 7.24
C GLN A 67 -18.28 3.53 5.83
N ASN A 68 -17.50 2.89 4.95
CA ASN A 68 -17.80 2.89 3.52
C ASN A 68 -17.96 1.50 2.91
N ILE A 69 -17.43 0.43 3.54
CA ILE A 69 -17.31 -0.88 2.87
C ILE A 69 -18.66 -1.47 2.45
N ALA A 70 -19.71 -1.35 3.27
CA ALA A 70 -21.03 -1.87 2.97
C ALA A 70 -21.58 -1.27 1.65
N GLN A 71 -21.57 0.05 1.55
CA GLN A 71 -21.99 0.77 0.34
C GLN A 71 -21.11 0.42 -0.88
N GLN A 72 -19.81 0.20 -0.68
CA GLN A 72 -18.91 -0.20 -1.76
C GLN A 72 -19.26 -1.60 -2.29
N ILE A 73 -19.54 -2.55 -1.41
CA ILE A 73 -19.93 -3.92 -1.77
C ILE A 73 -21.28 -3.92 -2.48
N GLU A 74 -22.27 -3.15 -2.00
CA GLU A 74 -23.57 -3.02 -2.70
C GLU A 74 -23.40 -2.50 -4.14
N ARG A 75 -22.48 -1.56 -4.35
CA ARG A 75 -22.26 -0.93 -5.66
C ARG A 75 -21.41 -1.78 -6.61
N ILE A 76 -20.45 -2.53 -6.08
CA ILE A 76 -19.44 -3.26 -6.86
C ILE A 76 -19.78 -4.75 -6.97
N GLY A 77 -20.60 -5.26 -6.06
CA GLY A 77 -20.77 -6.69 -5.82
C GLY A 77 -19.57 -7.24 -5.06
N ASN A 78 -19.16 -8.45 -5.42
CA ASN A 78 -18.03 -9.08 -4.75
C ASN A 78 -16.71 -8.44 -5.19
N LEU A 79 -15.79 -8.24 -4.25
CA LEU A 79 -14.51 -7.58 -4.46
C LEU A 79 -13.35 -8.34 -3.83
N HIS A 80 -12.17 -8.16 -4.42
CA HIS A 80 -10.90 -8.55 -3.83
C HIS A 80 -10.16 -7.28 -3.43
N LEU A 81 -10.12 -7.00 -2.14
CA LEU A 81 -9.45 -5.86 -1.53
C LEU A 81 -7.96 -6.14 -1.33
N TYR A 82 -7.13 -5.44 -2.08
CA TYR A 82 -5.69 -5.37 -1.89
C TYR A 82 -5.35 -4.19 -0.96
N VAL A 83 -4.88 -4.50 0.25
CA VAL A 83 -4.54 -3.49 1.25
C VAL A 83 -3.05 -3.17 1.16
N TRP A 84 -2.71 -1.94 0.77
CA TRP A 84 -1.33 -1.49 0.61
C TRP A 84 -1.06 -0.21 1.38
N LEU A 85 -0.83 -0.40 2.68
CA LEU A 85 -0.73 0.64 3.70
C LEU A 85 0.58 0.49 4.50
N GLY A 86 0.78 1.32 5.52
CA GLY A 86 1.96 1.28 6.40
C GLY A 86 3.05 2.30 6.05
N THR A 87 3.26 2.68 4.79
CA THR A 87 4.41 3.56 4.48
C THR A 87 4.25 4.99 4.99
N CYS A 88 3.02 5.51 5.04
CA CYS A 88 2.71 6.81 5.64
C CYS A 88 2.71 6.77 7.17
N ASP A 89 2.69 5.58 7.78
CA ASP A 89 2.83 5.39 9.22
C ASP A 89 4.31 5.38 9.62
N LEU A 90 5.16 4.73 8.79
CA LEU A 90 6.60 4.61 9.05
C LEU A 90 7.38 5.92 8.86
N THR A 91 6.86 6.87 8.10
CA THR A 91 7.56 8.13 7.79
C THR A 91 6.68 9.33 8.01
N ILE A 92 7.29 10.39 8.53
CA ILE A 92 6.66 11.70 8.68
C ILE A 92 7.12 12.55 7.51
N TYR A 93 6.17 13.27 6.92
CA TYR A 93 6.45 14.24 5.87
C TYR A 93 6.45 15.64 6.49
N ASP A 94 7.63 16.25 6.59
CA ASP A 94 7.78 17.64 7.01
C ASP A 94 8.07 18.52 5.79
N SER A 95 7.06 19.28 5.40
CA SER A 95 7.11 20.30 4.33
C SER A 95 7.51 19.77 2.95
N LYS A 96 8.79 19.41 2.77
CA LYS A 96 9.37 18.89 1.53
C LYS A 96 10.10 17.57 1.71
N PHE A 97 10.41 17.20 2.95
CA PHE A 97 11.30 16.09 3.28
C PHE A 97 10.56 15.03 4.06
N ILE A 98 11.14 13.83 4.08
CA ILE A 98 10.66 12.75 4.94
C ILE A 98 11.70 12.40 6.00
N SER A 99 11.21 12.00 7.15
CA SER A 99 12.00 11.38 8.21
C SER A 99 11.29 10.11 8.68
N LEU A 100 12.03 9.24 9.37
CA LEU A 100 11.41 8.12 10.06
C LEU A 100 10.47 8.63 11.16
N SER A 101 9.33 7.98 11.34
CA SER A 101 8.45 8.24 12.47
C SER A 101 9.17 7.97 13.79
N THR A 102 8.94 8.82 14.78
CA THR A 102 9.47 8.68 16.15
C THR A 102 8.55 7.87 17.05
N GLU A 103 7.40 7.41 16.54
CA GLU A 103 6.44 6.63 17.32
C GLU A 103 7.01 5.28 17.72
N GLN A 104 6.92 4.99 19.02
CA GLN A 104 7.31 3.68 19.56
C GLN A 104 6.29 2.62 19.16
N ASN A 105 6.78 1.41 18.87
CA ASN A 105 5.95 0.24 18.52
C ASN A 105 5.07 0.42 17.28
N ILE A 106 5.46 1.31 16.34
CA ILE A 106 4.69 1.58 15.12
C ILE A 106 4.38 0.32 14.31
N ILE A 107 5.30 -0.66 14.27
CA ILE A 107 5.09 -1.93 13.56
C ILE A 107 3.98 -2.76 14.19
N GLN A 108 3.98 -2.85 15.53
CA GLN A 108 2.94 -3.57 16.25
C GLN A 108 1.58 -2.90 16.01
N GLN A 109 1.51 -1.57 16.11
CA GLN A 109 0.27 -0.82 15.89
C GLN A 109 -0.31 -1.05 14.48
N ILE A 110 0.53 -0.98 13.44
CA ILE A 110 0.10 -1.26 12.06
C ILE A 110 -0.41 -2.70 11.95
N THR A 111 0.30 -3.65 12.56
CA THR A 111 -0.03 -5.08 12.50
C THR A 111 -1.35 -5.38 13.23
N ASP A 112 -1.58 -4.76 14.38
CA ASP A 112 -2.84 -4.87 15.14
C ASP A 112 -4.01 -4.36 14.28
N ILE A 113 -3.84 -3.21 13.61
CA ILE A 113 -4.88 -2.68 12.72
C ILE A 113 -5.11 -3.60 11.51
N TYR A 114 -4.06 -4.26 10.97
CA TYR A 114 -4.25 -5.24 9.91
C TYR A 114 -5.11 -6.42 10.39
N GLN A 115 -4.90 -6.92 11.60
CA GLN A 115 -5.73 -7.96 12.19
C GLN A 115 -7.17 -7.46 12.41
N GLU A 116 -7.35 -6.25 12.91
CA GLU A 116 -8.68 -5.63 13.06
C GLU A 116 -9.41 -5.50 11.71
N ILE A 117 -8.69 -5.14 10.63
CA ILE A 117 -9.25 -5.10 9.27
C ILE A 117 -9.72 -6.50 8.85
N VAL A 118 -8.92 -7.54 9.09
CA VAL A 118 -9.28 -8.92 8.77
C VAL A 118 -10.55 -9.32 9.51
N GLU A 119 -10.58 -9.15 10.83
CA GLU A 119 -11.74 -9.51 11.65
C GLU A 119 -12.99 -8.73 11.25
N PHE A 120 -12.88 -7.41 11.03
CA PHE A 120 -14.00 -6.58 10.61
C PHE A 120 -14.57 -7.02 9.26
N LEU A 121 -13.71 -7.37 8.31
CA LEU A 121 -14.12 -7.72 6.96
C LEU A 121 -14.63 -9.16 6.81
N LYS A 122 -14.42 -10.04 7.80
CA LYS A 122 -15.05 -11.39 7.82
C LYS A 122 -16.58 -11.33 7.78
N SER A 123 -17.19 -10.26 8.28
CA SER A 123 -18.65 -10.05 8.23
C SER A 123 -19.17 -9.74 6.82
N TYR A 124 -18.29 -9.60 5.83
CA TYR A 124 -18.64 -9.25 4.45
C TYR A 124 -18.22 -10.39 3.49
N PRO A 125 -19.09 -11.39 3.24
CA PRO A 125 -18.74 -12.58 2.45
C PRO A 125 -18.39 -12.28 0.99
N GLY A 126 -18.82 -11.13 0.47
CA GLY A 126 -18.42 -10.63 -0.85
C GLY A 126 -17.02 -10.01 -0.90
N CYS A 127 -16.28 -9.95 0.21
CA CYS A 127 -14.97 -9.31 0.30
C CYS A 127 -13.87 -10.33 0.59
N LYS A 128 -13.00 -10.56 -0.39
CA LYS A 128 -11.71 -11.23 -0.17
C LYS A 128 -10.62 -10.20 0.09
N ILE A 129 -9.65 -10.49 0.95
CA ILE A 129 -8.61 -9.53 1.35
C ILE A 129 -7.24 -10.11 1.04
N THR A 130 -6.29 -9.26 0.65
CA THR A 130 -4.86 -9.58 0.58
C THR A 130 -4.05 -8.34 0.91
N PHE A 131 -3.11 -8.46 1.84
CA PHE A 131 -2.18 -7.38 2.15
C PHE A 131 -1.02 -7.39 1.16
N LEU A 132 -0.67 -6.24 0.61
CA LEU A 132 0.45 -6.08 -0.31
C LEU A 132 1.70 -5.69 0.47
N GLU A 133 2.81 -6.37 0.18
CA GLU A 133 4.11 -6.02 0.74
C GLU A 133 4.52 -4.59 0.39
N ILE A 134 5.19 -3.95 1.33
CA ILE A 134 5.77 -2.63 1.15
C ILE A 134 7.07 -2.78 0.36
N PRO A 135 7.21 -2.11 -0.79
CA PRO A 135 8.47 -2.12 -1.52
C PRO A 135 9.56 -1.38 -0.71
N PRO A 136 10.83 -1.75 -0.86
CA PRO A 136 11.92 -0.98 -0.28
C PRO A 136 11.90 0.44 -0.85
N TYR A 137 12.13 1.42 0.03
CA TYR A 137 12.23 2.83 -0.32
C TYR A 137 13.21 3.52 0.62
N SER A 138 13.79 4.64 0.16
CA SER A 138 14.86 5.33 0.87
C SER A 138 14.48 6.76 1.24
N ILE A 139 14.73 7.12 2.50
CA ILE A 139 14.66 8.47 3.02
C ILE A 139 15.77 9.32 2.40
N ILE A 140 16.99 8.78 2.32
CA ILE A 140 18.14 9.48 1.73
C ILE A 140 17.88 9.82 0.27
N ASP A 141 17.43 8.85 -0.54
CA ASP A 141 17.18 9.07 -1.97
C ASP A 141 16.04 10.07 -2.18
N PHE A 142 14.96 9.96 -1.40
CA PHE A 142 13.85 10.91 -1.46
C PHE A 142 14.30 12.32 -1.11
N ASN A 143 15.00 12.50 0.01
CA ASN A 143 15.47 13.82 0.46
C ASN A 143 16.54 14.40 -0.48
N SER A 144 17.39 13.56 -1.08
CA SER A 144 18.34 13.95 -2.12
C SER A 144 17.61 14.47 -3.36
N TYR A 145 16.61 13.74 -3.85
CA TYR A 145 15.76 14.17 -4.96
C TYR A 145 15.05 15.49 -4.67
N LYS A 146 14.62 15.69 -3.41
CA LYS A 146 14.01 16.94 -2.94
C LYS A 146 15.02 18.05 -2.66
N LYS A 147 16.31 17.85 -2.93
CA LYS A 147 17.40 18.83 -2.74
C LYS A 147 17.58 19.23 -1.27
N HIS A 148 17.53 18.28 -0.36
CA HIS A 148 17.95 18.53 1.03
C HIS A 148 19.46 18.78 1.07
N ASP A 149 19.92 19.72 1.91
CA ASP A 149 21.32 20.16 1.91
C ASP A 149 22.29 19.06 2.39
N ASN A 150 21.83 18.22 3.33
CA ASN A 150 22.60 17.09 3.84
C ASN A 150 21.75 15.80 3.97
N PRO A 151 21.42 15.10 2.87
CA PRO A 151 20.61 13.87 2.93
C PRO A 151 21.32 12.73 3.68
N SER A 152 22.65 12.77 3.77
CA SER A 152 23.43 11.74 4.47
C SER A 152 23.22 11.72 5.98
N SER A 153 22.66 12.79 6.57
CA SER A 153 22.30 12.82 7.99
C SER A 153 21.24 11.76 8.36
N PHE A 154 20.46 11.28 7.40
CA PHE A 154 19.38 10.32 7.60
C PHE A 154 19.84 8.84 7.60
N LYS A 155 21.14 8.55 7.53
CA LYS A 155 21.68 7.17 7.47
C LYS A 155 21.20 6.24 8.56
N ASN A 156 21.09 6.71 9.80
CA ASN A 156 20.60 5.88 10.90
C ASN A 156 19.10 5.61 10.76
N GLN A 157 18.32 6.61 10.33
CA GLN A 157 16.90 6.48 10.06
C GLN A 157 16.63 5.51 8.90
N GLU A 158 17.44 5.56 7.84
CA GLU A 158 17.38 4.64 6.70
C GLU A 158 17.57 3.18 7.12
N LYS A 159 18.61 2.91 7.93
CA LYS A 159 18.86 1.55 8.45
C LYS A 159 17.68 1.02 9.27
N GLN A 160 17.07 1.88 10.08
CA GLN A 160 15.91 1.49 10.88
C GLN A 160 14.67 1.31 9.99
N LEU A 161 14.46 2.16 8.98
CA LEU A 161 13.37 2.02 8.03
C LEU A 161 13.43 0.66 7.32
N ILE A 162 14.61 0.24 6.86
CA ILE A 162 14.79 -1.06 6.18
C ILE A 162 14.37 -2.22 7.10
N LYS A 163 14.78 -2.19 8.37
CA LYS A 163 14.37 -3.20 9.37
C LYS A 163 12.86 -3.19 9.58
N ASN A 164 12.28 -2.01 9.79
CA ASN A 164 10.84 -1.82 9.99
C ASN A 164 10.03 -2.36 8.80
N VAL A 165 10.46 -2.08 7.56
CA VAL A 165 9.81 -2.59 6.34
C VAL A 165 9.93 -4.11 6.23
N GLN A 166 11.10 -4.68 6.55
CA GLN A 166 11.30 -6.14 6.55
C GLN A 166 10.38 -6.82 7.58
N GLU A 167 10.32 -6.29 8.79
CA GLU A 167 9.46 -6.81 9.86
C GLU A 167 7.99 -6.74 9.49
N LEU A 168 7.53 -5.59 8.98
CA LEU A 168 6.15 -5.42 8.54
C LEU A 168 5.79 -6.36 7.37
N ASN A 169 6.70 -6.57 6.42
CA ASN A 169 6.48 -7.52 5.32
C ASN A 169 6.42 -8.97 5.82
N ASN A 170 7.17 -9.34 6.86
CA ASN A 170 7.04 -10.66 7.48
C ASN A 170 5.65 -10.84 8.11
N ASN A 171 5.14 -9.82 8.81
CA ASN A 171 3.79 -9.84 9.37
C ASN A 171 2.72 -9.92 8.27
N ILE A 172 2.88 -9.17 7.17
CA ILE A 172 1.99 -9.25 5.99
C ILE A 172 1.94 -10.68 5.43
N ARG A 173 3.09 -11.34 5.25
CA ARG A 173 3.14 -12.72 4.76
C ARG A 173 2.43 -13.68 5.70
N TYR A 174 2.64 -13.53 7.00
CA TYR A 174 1.96 -14.34 8.01
C TYR A 174 0.44 -14.17 7.94
N ILE A 175 -0.05 -12.94 7.92
CA ILE A 175 -1.49 -12.63 7.83
C ILE A 175 -2.10 -13.18 6.54
N ASN A 176 -1.43 -13.03 5.40
CA ASN A 176 -1.92 -13.56 4.12
C ASN A 176 -1.93 -15.09 4.03
N SER A 177 -1.17 -15.78 4.89
CA SER A 177 -1.07 -17.24 4.91
C SER A 177 -2.05 -17.89 5.90
N THR A 178 -2.76 -17.06 6.68
CA THR A 178 -3.76 -17.47 7.67
C THR A 178 -5.16 -17.39 7.07
#